data_AF-A0A920ADJ6-F1
#
_entry.id   AF-A0A920ADJ6-F1
#
_cell.length_a   1.000
_cell.length_b   1.000
_cell.length_c   1.000
_cell.angle_alpha   90.00
_cell.angle_beta   90.00
_cell.angle_gamma   90.00
#
_symmetry.space_group_name_H-M   'P 1'
#
loop_
_entity.id
_entity.type
_entity.pdbx_description
1 polymer ?
#
loop_
_entity_poly.entity_id
_entity_poly.type
_entity_poly.pdbx_seq_one_letter_code
_entity_poly.pdbx_strand_id
1 'polypeptide(L)'
;MKSLNAQNAGAVAVIIYNNVGGIVNMAAGAVGADVTIPSVFMGKLDGELLRDNLLRWVVNATFVNNSPPGPDYLDGDFDNGIIAHEYGHGISTRLTGSNCLYGDEQAGEGWSDFFALMMTNTIDDNGEEPHGIGTYVSAEQNDGRGIRSYPYSRDMDINPMTYDYIITESVPHGVGSV
;
A
#
# COMPACT_ATOMS: atom_id res chain seq x y z
N MET A 1 -14.46 12.54 1.47
CA MET A 1 -15.90 12.92 1.48
C MET A 1 -16.83 11.80 1.96
N LYS A 2 -16.69 10.53 1.52
CA LYS A 2 -17.61 9.44 1.91
C LYS A 2 -17.72 9.25 3.43
N SER A 3 -16.61 9.14 4.15
CA SER A 3 -16.61 8.95 5.61
C SER A 3 -17.15 10.15 6.38
N LEU A 4 -16.77 11.39 5.99
CA LEU A 4 -17.28 12.62 6.63
C LEU A 4 -18.79 12.78 6.47
N ASN A 5 -19.34 12.43 5.30
CA ASN A 5 -20.80 12.47 5.10
C ASN A 5 -21.53 11.44 5.98
N ALA A 6 -20.99 10.23 6.11
CA ALA A 6 -21.54 9.21 7.00
C ALA A 6 -21.47 9.64 8.47
N GLN A 7 -20.36 10.23 8.90
CA GLN A 7 -20.20 10.83 10.23
C GLN A 7 -21.25 11.92 10.49
N ASN A 8 -21.42 12.86 9.57
CA ASN A 8 -22.42 13.94 9.70
C ASN A 8 -23.86 13.41 9.71
N ALA A 9 -24.10 12.22 9.14
CA ALA A 9 -25.37 11.51 9.20
C ALA A 9 -25.56 10.67 10.48
N GLY A 10 -24.59 10.71 11.41
CA GLY A 10 -24.66 10.03 12.71
C GLY A 10 -24.07 8.62 12.73
N ALA A 11 -23.29 8.21 11.71
CA ALA A 11 -22.59 6.93 11.75
C ALA A 11 -21.51 6.93 12.86
N VAL A 12 -21.36 5.79 13.54
CA VAL A 12 -20.32 5.58 14.56
C VAL A 12 -19.06 4.90 14.02
N ALA A 13 -19.15 4.32 12.81
CA ALA A 13 -18.05 3.73 12.05
C ALA A 13 -18.46 3.57 10.57
N VAL A 14 -17.49 3.41 9.66
CA VAL A 14 -17.75 3.23 8.23
C VAL A 14 -16.92 2.08 7.67
N ILE A 15 -17.57 1.19 6.94
CA ILE A 15 -16.93 0.20 6.05
C ILE A 15 -17.20 0.65 4.61
N ILE A 16 -16.13 0.92 3.86
CA ILE A 16 -16.22 1.29 2.44
C ILE A 16 -15.69 0.13 1.63
N TYR A 17 -16.52 -0.45 0.77
CA TYR A 17 -16.04 -1.46 -0.18
C TYR A 17 -15.93 -0.92 -1.60
N ASN A 18 -15.02 -1.50 -2.37
CA ASN A 18 -14.78 -1.11 -3.74
C ASN A 18 -15.96 -1.50 -4.66
N ASN A 19 -16.28 -0.67 -5.65
CA ASN A 19 -17.31 -0.99 -6.66
C ASN A 19 -16.73 -1.72 -7.89
N VAL A 20 -15.40 -1.71 -8.04
CA VAL A 20 -14.64 -2.46 -9.07
C VAL A 20 -13.68 -3.45 -8.41
N GLY A 21 -13.12 -4.39 -9.19
CA GLY A 21 -12.08 -5.31 -8.69
C GLY A 21 -10.80 -4.56 -8.30
N GLY A 22 -9.99 -5.17 -7.44
CA GLY A 22 -8.73 -4.59 -6.95
C GLY A 22 -8.87 -3.76 -5.67
N ILE A 23 -7.72 -3.39 -5.10
CA ILE A 23 -7.61 -2.49 -3.94
C ILE A 23 -7.43 -1.08 -4.48
N VAL A 24 -8.28 -0.14 -4.04
CA VAL A 24 -8.14 1.28 -4.39
C VAL A 24 -7.55 2.00 -3.20
N ASN A 25 -6.47 2.74 -3.43
CA ASN A 25 -5.83 3.49 -2.37
C ASN A 25 -6.77 4.62 -1.90
N MET A 26 -7.14 4.60 -0.62
CA MET A 26 -8.00 5.62 -0.01
C MET A 26 -7.13 6.64 0.71
N ALA A 27 -6.51 7.54 -0.03
CA ALA A 27 -5.88 8.70 0.58
C ALA A 27 -6.91 9.48 1.42
N ALA A 28 -6.46 10.11 2.50
CA ALA A 28 -7.28 10.92 3.39
C ALA A 28 -8.13 11.97 2.63
N GLY A 29 -7.67 12.40 1.45
CA GLY A 29 -8.32 13.43 0.64
C GLY A 29 -8.34 14.78 1.35
N ALA A 30 -8.99 15.78 0.75
CA ALA A 30 -8.97 17.15 1.27
C ALA A 30 -9.64 17.36 2.64
N VAL A 31 -10.41 16.38 3.12
CA VAL A 31 -11.23 16.47 4.36
C VAL A 31 -11.00 15.29 5.29
N GLY A 32 -9.94 14.51 5.08
CA GLY A 32 -9.68 13.31 5.88
C GLY A 32 -9.39 13.64 7.34
N ALA A 33 -8.79 14.81 7.61
CA ALA A 33 -8.52 15.30 8.95
C ALA A 33 -9.80 15.58 9.78
N ASP A 34 -10.95 15.77 9.12
CA ASP A 34 -12.23 16.04 9.79
C ASP A 34 -12.99 14.75 10.16
N VAL A 35 -12.49 13.59 9.74
CA VAL A 35 -13.09 12.28 10.03
C VAL A 35 -12.56 11.76 11.36
N THR A 36 -13.43 11.61 12.35
CA THR A 36 -13.10 11.15 13.70
C THR A 36 -13.65 9.75 14.00
N ILE A 37 -14.50 9.20 13.13
CA ILE A 37 -15.04 7.84 13.26
C ILE A 37 -14.14 6.81 12.57
N PRO A 38 -14.03 5.58 13.11
CA PRO A 38 -13.30 4.49 12.46
C PRO A 38 -13.79 4.26 11.03
N SER A 39 -12.84 4.22 10.09
CA SER A 39 -13.12 4.00 8.67
C SER A 39 -12.20 2.91 8.14
N VAL A 40 -12.77 1.84 7.57
CA VAL A 40 -12.02 0.75 6.95
C VAL A 40 -12.40 0.59 5.48
N PHE A 41 -11.43 0.23 4.65
CA PHE A 41 -11.63 -0.11 3.25
C PHE A 41 -11.57 -1.62 3.05
N MET A 42 -12.37 -2.15 2.13
CA MET A 42 -12.33 -3.55 1.72
C MET A 42 -12.49 -3.71 0.21
N GLY A 43 -11.98 -4.82 -0.33
CA GLY A 43 -12.15 -5.17 -1.74
C GLY A 43 -13.62 -5.44 -2.10
N LYS A 44 -13.93 -5.41 -3.41
CA LYS A 44 -15.29 -5.65 -3.92
C LYS A 44 -15.85 -7.02 -3.51
N LEU A 45 -15.04 -8.08 -3.64
CA LEU A 45 -15.47 -9.45 -3.34
C LEU A 45 -15.95 -9.58 -1.90
N ASP A 46 -15.13 -9.15 -0.95
CA ASP A 46 -15.47 -9.19 0.48
C ASP A 46 -16.64 -8.25 0.81
N GLY A 47 -16.71 -7.09 0.14
CA GLY A 47 -17.79 -6.12 0.31
C GLY A 47 -19.15 -6.64 -0.13
N GLU A 48 -19.20 -7.34 -1.26
CA GLU A 48 -20.41 -8.00 -1.75
C GLU A 48 -20.84 -9.13 -0.81
N LEU A 49 -19.90 -9.92 -0.30
CA LEU A 49 -20.17 -10.93 0.73
C LEU A 49 -20.74 -10.29 2.00
N LEU A 50 -20.14 -9.20 2.49
CA LEU A 50 -20.63 -8.49 3.67
C LEU A 50 -22.05 -7.94 3.45
N ARG A 51 -22.30 -7.27 2.31
CA ARG A 51 -23.62 -6.75 1.93
C ARG A 51 -24.67 -7.86 1.94
N ASP A 52 -24.36 -9.00 1.32
CA ASP A 52 -25.31 -10.11 1.20
C ASP A 52 -25.59 -10.77 2.56
N ASN A 53 -24.60 -10.79 3.46
CA ASN A 53 -24.79 -11.25 4.84
C ASN A 53 -25.62 -10.28 5.68
N LEU A 54 -25.45 -8.96 5.52
CA LEU A 54 -26.24 -7.94 6.23
C LEU A 54 -27.74 -8.02 5.92
N LEU A 55 -28.13 -8.57 4.76
CA LEU A 55 -29.53 -8.80 4.41
C LEU A 55 -30.13 -10.05 5.06
N ARG A 56 -29.30 -10.94 5.61
CA ARG A 56 -29.71 -12.26 6.09
C ARG A 56 -29.50 -12.45 7.59
N TRP A 57 -28.47 -11.82 8.15
CA TRP A 57 -27.99 -12.06 9.50
C TRP A 57 -27.61 -10.76 10.21
N VAL A 58 -27.60 -10.82 11.54
CA VAL A 58 -26.93 -9.81 12.35
C VAL A 58 -25.43 -10.03 12.24
N VAL A 59 -24.70 -9.04 11.72
CA VAL A 59 -23.25 -9.05 11.61
C VAL A 59 -22.65 -8.22 12.75
N ASN A 60 -21.83 -8.85 13.58
CA ASN A 60 -21.03 -8.13 14.58
C ASN A 60 -19.65 -7.83 13.98
N ALA A 61 -19.34 -6.54 13.83
CA ALA A 61 -18.04 -6.06 13.39
C ALA A 61 -17.30 -5.40 14.56
N THR A 62 -16.02 -5.75 14.72
CA THR A 62 -15.13 -5.10 15.69
C THR A 62 -14.14 -4.26 14.92
N PHE A 63 -14.20 -2.94 15.12
CA PHE A 63 -13.20 -2.02 14.61
C PHE A 63 -12.09 -1.94 15.64
N VAL A 64 -10.98 -2.59 15.34
CA VAL A 64 -9.76 -2.44 16.12
C VAL A 64 -8.98 -1.27 15.53
N ASN A 65 -8.76 -0.24 16.35
CA ASN A 65 -7.62 0.63 16.11
C ASN A 65 -6.41 -0.19 16.58
N ASN A 66 -5.62 -0.72 15.65
CA ASN A 66 -4.41 -1.46 15.99
C ASN A 66 -3.30 -0.57 16.60
N SER A 67 -3.62 0.68 16.98
CA SER A 67 -2.80 1.49 17.85
C SER A 67 -3.28 1.35 19.30
N PRO A 68 -2.47 0.70 20.15
CA PRO A 68 -1.41 1.47 20.80
C PRO A 68 0.00 1.06 20.32
N PRO A 69 0.98 1.97 20.43
CA PRO A 69 2.38 1.64 20.18
C PRO A 69 2.82 0.56 21.19
N GLY A 70 3.25 -0.58 20.65
CA GLY A 70 3.73 -1.72 21.41
C GLY A 70 4.48 -2.67 20.48
N PRO A 71 5.36 -3.54 21.02
CA PRO A 71 6.29 -4.36 20.24
C PRO A 71 5.63 -5.37 19.27
N ASP A 72 4.31 -5.54 19.37
CA ASP A 72 3.54 -6.43 18.49
C ASP A 72 3.22 -5.79 17.12
N TYR A 73 3.34 -4.45 16.99
CA TYR A 73 3.12 -3.72 15.74
C TYR A 73 4.28 -2.75 15.48
N LEU A 74 4.98 -2.97 14.37
CA LEU A 74 6.16 -2.23 13.98
C LEU A 74 5.75 -0.99 13.18
N ASP A 75 6.01 0.18 13.76
CA ASP A 75 5.61 1.48 13.20
C ASP A 75 6.48 1.86 11.99
N GLY A 76 5.83 2.23 10.88
CA GLY A 76 6.49 2.60 9.63
C GLY A 76 7.38 3.82 9.71
N ASP A 77 7.21 4.67 10.71
CA ASP A 77 8.13 5.78 10.98
C ASP A 77 9.54 5.29 11.35
N PHE A 78 9.70 4.02 11.75
CA PHE A 78 10.99 3.38 12.00
C PHE A 78 11.50 2.55 10.80
N ASP A 79 10.74 2.45 9.72
CA ASP A 79 11.18 1.82 8.46
C ASP A 79 11.75 2.92 7.54
N ASN A 80 13.09 3.01 7.50
CA ASN A 80 13.78 3.98 6.65
C ASN A 80 13.44 3.80 5.15
N GLY A 81 13.07 2.60 4.72
CA GLY A 81 12.65 2.32 3.35
C GLY A 81 11.34 3.02 3.00
N ILE A 82 10.37 3.01 3.92
CA ILE A 82 9.08 3.73 3.74
C ILE A 82 9.33 5.23 3.64
N ILE A 83 10.14 5.80 4.54
CA ILE A 83 10.45 7.25 4.50
C ILE A 83 11.13 7.64 3.18
N ALA A 84 12.10 6.84 2.72
CA ALA A 84 12.79 7.07 1.45
C ALA A 84 11.84 6.93 0.24
N HIS A 85 10.94 5.96 0.26
CA HIS A 85 9.91 5.75 -0.77
C HIS A 85 9.00 6.98 -0.91
N GLU A 86 8.40 7.43 0.18
CA GLU A 86 7.48 8.57 0.16
C GLU A 86 8.20 9.86 -0.28
N TYR A 87 9.47 10.03 0.12
CA TYR A 87 10.29 11.14 -0.37
C TYR A 87 10.59 11.01 -1.87
N GLY A 88 10.77 9.78 -2.36
CA GLY A 88 10.94 9.45 -3.78
C GLY A 88 9.79 9.95 -4.65
N HIS A 89 8.55 9.87 -4.17
CA HIS A 89 7.40 10.48 -4.87
C HIS A 89 7.54 11.99 -5.00
N GLY A 90 8.04 12.65 -3.95
CA GLY A 90 8.32 14.08 -3.95
C GLY A 90 9.42 14.50 -4.93
N ILE A 91 10.42 13.64 -5.15
CA ILE A 91 11.46 13.85 -6.17
C ILE A 91 10.87 13.65 -7.56
N SER A 92 10.29 12.48 -7.83
CA SER A 92 9.79 12.10 -9.16
C SER A 92 8.69 13.04 -9.65
N THR A 93 7.70 13.37 -8.80
CA THR A 93 6.63 14.31 -9.16
C THR A 93 7.16 15.69 -9.53
N ARG A 94 8.21 16.19 -8.86
CA ARG A 94 8.81 17.50 -9.20
C ARG A 94 9.59 17.45 -10.50
N LEU A 95 10.42 16.41 -10.70
CA LEU A 95 11.31 16.31 -11.86
C LEU A 95 10.56 15.95 -13.14
N THR A 96 9.58 15.05 -13.06
CA THR A 96 8.72 14.70 -14.20
C THR A 96 7.70 15.80 -14.52
N GLY A 97 7.33 16.60 -13.51
CA GLY A 97 6.32 17.65 -13.58
C GLY A 97 5.09 17.29 -12.75
N SER A 98 4.56 18.27 -12.02
CA SER A 98 3.36 18.08 -11.22
C SER A 98 2.24 17.53 -12.09
N ASN A 99 1.60 16.45 -11.64
CA ASN A 99 0.54 15.75 -12.35
C ASN A 99 0.95 15.00 -13.64
N CYS A 100 2.23 14.65 -13.80
CA CYS A 100 2.71 13.91 -14.97
C CYS A 100 2.91 12.39 -14.75
N LEU A 101 2.50 11.84 -13.59
CA LEU A 101 2.63 10.43 -13.22
C LEU A 101 1.27 9.78 -12.92
N TYR A 102 0.39 9.73 -13.93
CA TYR A 102 -0.98 9.20 -13.79
C TYR A 102 -1.39 8.18 -14.87
N GLY A 103 -0.44 7.68 -15.66
CA GLY A 103 -0.70 6.64 -16.65
C GLY A 103 -0.63 5.22 -16.07
N ASP A 104 -1.17 4.25 -16.81
CA ASP A 104 -1.16 2.83 -16.41
C ASP A 104 0.26 2.24 -16.37
N GLU A 105 1.21 2.85 -17.07
CA GLU A 105 2.63 2.47 -17.10
C GLU A 105 3.52 3.47 -16.32
N GLN A 106 2.96 4.20 -15.35
CA GLN A 106 3.73 5.20 -14.62
C GLN A 106 4.82 4.55 -13.73
N ALA A 107 6.02 5.11 -13.75
CA ALA A 107 7.18 4.57 -13.04
C ALA A 107 7.39 5.13 -11.63
N GLY A 108 6.46 5.97 -11.13
CA GLY A 108 6.62 6.70 -9.86
C GLY A 108 6.81 5.80 -8.64
N GLU A 109 6.11 4.67 -8.60
CA GLU A 109 6.22 3.66 -7.53
C GLU A 109 7.59 2.97 -7.56
N GLY A 110 8.04 2.54 -8.73
CA GLY A 110 9.33 1.87 -8.90
C GLY A 110 10.53 2.77 -8.65
N TRP A 111 10.44 4.05 -9.03
CA TRP A 111 11.48 5.02 -8.67
C TRP A 111 11.56 5.26 -7.17
N SER A 112 10.43 5.31 -6.47
CA SER A 112 10.39 5.44 -5.02
C SER A 112 10.99 4.20 -4.32
N ASP A 113 10.67 2.99 -4.79
CA ASP A 113 11.30 1.76 -4.31
C ASP A 113 12.80 1.74 -4.59
N PHE A 114 13.24 2.20 -5.77
CA PHE A 114 14.66 2.34 -6.08
C PHE A 114 15.39 3.26 -5.08
N PHE A 115 14.78 4.38 -4.70
CA PHE A 115 15.34 5.24 -3.65
C PHE A 115 15.38 4.53 -2.29
N ALA A 116 14.34 3.79 -1.93
CA ALA A 116 14.33 2.99 -0.71
C ALA A 116 15.50 1.99 -0.68
N LEU A 117 15.63 1.18 -1.73
CA LEU A 117 16.72 0.21 -1.89
C LEU A 117 18.09 0.88 -1.79
N MET A 118 18.28 2.05 -2.41
CA MET A 118 19.58 2.71 -2.42
C MET A 118 19.95 3.37 -1.09
N MET A 119 18.96 3.78 -0.32
CA MET A 119 19.18 4.39 1.00
C MET A 119 19.35 3.35 2.11
N THR A 120 18.92 2.11 1.90
CA THR A 120 19.05 1.02 2.88
C THR A 120 20.15 0.01 2.54
N ASN A 121 20.81 0.15 1.38
CA ASN A 121 21.88 -0.73 0.93
C ASN A 121 23.14 -0.64 1.82
N THR A 122 23.80 -1.78 2.05
CA THR A 122 25.05 -1.89 2.80
C THR A 122 26.20 -2.44 1.94
N ILE A 123 27.44 -2.35 2.43
CA ILE A 123 28.61 -2.89 1.70
C ILE A 123 28.58 -4.42 1.56
N ASP A 124 27.79 -5.10 2.38
CA ASP A 124 27.68 -6.55 2.39
C ASP A 124 26.58 -7.05 1.43
N ASP A 125 25.69 -6.16 0.97
CA ASP A 125 24.59 -6.51 0.08
C ASP A 125 25.09 -6.78 -1.34
N ASN A 126 24.44 -7.71 -2.05
CA ASN A 126 24.70 -7.93 -3.46
C ASN A 126 23.42 -8.05 -4.29
N GLY A 127 23.55 -7.84 -5.60
CA GLY A 127 22.40 -7.73 -6.50
C GLY A 127 21.60 -9.02 -6.71
N GLU A 128 22.09 -10.18 -6.28
CA GLU A 128 21.37 -11.46 -6.41
C GLU A 128 20.51 -11.76 -5.17
N GLU A 129 20.71 -11.04 -4.07
CA GLU A 129 19.94 -11.22 -2.84
C GLU A 129 18.52 -10.63 -2.95
N PRO A 130 17.52 -11.20 -2.25
CA PRO A 130 16.18 -10.65 -2.20
C PRO A 130 16.14 -9.41 -1.30
N HIS A 131 15.66 -8.29 -1.84
CA HIS A 131 15.35 -7.08 -1.07
C HIS A 131 13.86 -6.75 -1.14
N GLY A 132 13.15 -6.99 -0.04
CA GLY A 132 11.74 -6.62 0.10
C GLY A 132 11.52 -5.15 0.48
N ILE A 133 10.34 -4.63 0.16
CA ILE A 133 9.88 -3.30 0.59
C ILE A 133 8.93 -3.45 1.77
N GLY A 134 9.16 -2.69 2.85
CA GLY A 134 8.29 -2.71 4.04
C GLY A 134 8.40 -3.99 4.88
N THR A 135 9.56 -4.67 4.86
CA THR A 135 9.77 -5.91 5.63
C THR A 135 9.70 -5.65 7.14
N TYR A 136 10.20 -4.51 7.62
CA TYR A 136 10.12 -4.14 9.03
C TYR A 136 8.67 -4.02 9.50
N VAL A 137 7.84 -3.18 8.85
CA VAL A 137 6.42 -3.03 9.24
C VAL A 137 5.60 -4.31 9.09
N SER A 138 6.05 -5.22 8.23
CA SER A 138 5.44 -6.53 8.01
C SER A 138 5.94 -7.60 9.01
N ALA A 139 6.86 -7.25 9.91
CA ALA A 139 7.53 -8.17 10.83
C ALA A 139 8.22 -9.35 10.12
N GLU A 140 8.75 -9.11 8.93
CA GLU A 140 9.53 -10.06 8.14
C GLU A 140 11.04 -9.90 8.45
N GLN A 141 11.83 -10.92 8.10
CA GLN A 141 13.29 -10.78 8.08
C GLN A 141 13.71 -9.84 6.94
N ASN A 142 14.97 -9.40 6.94
CA ASN A 142 15.48 -8.47 5.93
C ASN A 142 15.41 -9.04 4.50
N ASP A 143 15.47 -10.37 4.35
CA ASP A 143 15.34 -11.13 3.10
C ASP A 143 13.87 -11.51 2.78
N GLY A 144 12.92 -10.98 3.54
CA GLY A 144 11.49 -11.14 3.32
C GLY A 144 11.02 -10.57 1.98
N ARG A 145 9.86 -11.04 1.51
CA ARG A 145 9.26 -10.58 0.25
C ARG A 145 8.78 -9.13 0.36
N GLY A 146 8.28 -8.75 1.54
CA GLY A 146 7.60 -7.48 1.76
C GLY A 146 6.26 -7.38 1.02
N ILE A 147 5.91 -6.15 0.65
CA ILE A 147 4.58 -5.81 0.13
C ILE A 147 4.42 -5.95 -1.40
N ARG A 148 5.53 -6.09 -2.15
CA ARG A 148 5.50 -6.23 -3.62
C ARG A 148 5.25 -7.70 -4.02
N SER A 149 4.94 -7.95 -5.30
CA SER A 149 4.66 -9.31 -5.78
C SER A 149 5.88 -10.24 -5.61
N TYR A 150 7.08 -9.73 -5.89
CA TYR A 150 8.39 -10.37 -5.67
C TYR A 150 9.34 -9.37 -4.99
N PRO A 151 10.34 -9.83 -4.21
CA PRO A 151 11.40 -8.94 -3.73
C PRO A 151 12.27 -8.49 -4.91
N TYR A 152 12.94 -7.36 -4.78
CA TYR A 152 13.90 -6.91 -5.79
C TYR A 152 15.15 -7.80 -5.74
N SER A 153 15.51 -8.38 -6.88
CA SER A 153 16.74 -9.14 -7.10
C SER A 153 17.05 -9.19 -8.61
N ARG A 154 18.31 -9.41 -8.96
CA ARG A 154 18.74 -9.73 -10.34
C ARG A 154 18.65 -11.22 -10.65
N ASP A 155 18.48 -12.05 -9.62
CA ASP A 155 18.24 -13.48 -9.77
C ASP A 155 16.80 -13.69 -10.24
N MET A 156 16.66 -14.17 -11.47
CA MET A 156 15.35 -14.42 -12.10
C MET A 156 14.59 -15.60 -11.46
N ASP A 157 15.27 -16.43 -10.66
CA ASP A 157 14.60 -17.46 -9.85
C ASP A 157 13.93 -16.84 -8.60
N ILE A 158 14.37 -15.64 -8.17
CA ILE A 158 13.79 -14.87 -7.06
C ILE A 158 12.77 -13.85 -7.57
N ASN A 159 13.12 -13.08 -8.58
CA ASN A 159 12.23 -12.13 -9.25
C ASN A 159 12.12 -12.45 -10.74
N PRO A 160 11.08 -13.18 -11.17
CA PRO A 160 10.90 -13.56 -12.57
C PRO A 160 10.29 -12.46 -13.44
N MET A 161 10.06 -11.25 -12.89
CA MET A 161 9.38 -10.19 -13.63
C MET A 161 10.16 -9.80 -14.87
N THR A 162 9.41 -9.67 -15.96
CA THR A 162 9.85 -9.00 -17.18
C THR A 162 8.80 -7.94 -17.51
N TYR A 163 9.09 -7.07 -18.49
CA TYR A 163 8.13 -6.03 -18.88
C TYR A 163 6.74 -6.57 -19.25
N ASP A 164 6.60 -7.85 -19.64
CA ASP A 164 5.31 -8.49 -19.91
C ASP A 164 4.37 -8.54 -18.68
N TYR A 165 4.92 -8.52 -17.46
CA TYR A 165 4.13 -8.48 -16.22
C TYR A 165 3.31 -7.20 -16.06
N ILE A 166 3.68 -6.11 -16.75
CA ILE A 166 2.94 -4.84 -16.72
C ILE A 166 1.48 -4.98 -17.15
N ILE A 167 1.17 -6.03 -17.91
CA ILE A 167 -0.18 -6.34 -18.42
C ILE A 167 -1.10 -6.84 -17.30
N THR A 168 -0.54 -7.53 -16.30
CA THR A 168 -1.31 -8.22 -15.25
C THR A 168 -1.14 -7.62 -13.87
N GLU A 169 -0.05 -6.87 -13.66
CA GLU A 169 0.25 -6.26 -12.37
C GLU A 169 -0.69 -5.10 -12.03
N SER A 170 -0.89 -4.87 -10.73
CA SER A 170 -1.81 -3.84 -10.28
C SER A 170 -1.25 -2.43 -10.49
N VAL A 171 -2.00 -1.54 -11.14
CA VAL A 171 -1.63 -0.13 -11.26
C VAL A 171 -1.98 0.60 -9.94
N PRO A 172 -1.08 1.43 -9.37
CA PRO A 172 0.29 1.68 -9.82
C PRO A 172 1.35 0.75 -9.19
N HIS A 173 1.06 0.16 -8.03
CA HIS A 173 2.05 -0.43 -7.14
C HIS A 173 2.74 -1.68 -7.70
N GLY A 174 1.98 -2.57 -8.34
CA GLY A 174 2.51 -3.76 -9.01
C GLY A 174 3.28 -3.40 -10.27
N VAL A 175 2.76 -2.45 -11.06
CA VAL A 175 3.47 -1.92 -12.25
C VAL A 175 4.80 -1.29 -11.87
N GLY A 176 4.88 -0.58 -10.75
CA GLY A 176 6.14 -0.05 -10.23
C GLY A 176 7.18 -1.10 -9.84
N SER A 177 6.77 -2.35 -9.63
CA SER A 177 7.69 -3.45 -9.29
C SER A 177 8.28 -4.17 -10.51
N VAL A 178 7.74 -3.91 -11.70
CA VAL A 178 8.18 -4.47 -12.99
C VAL A 178 9.37 -3.68 -13.53
#